data_AF-H9UJP9-F1
#
_entry.id   AF-H9UJP9-F1
#
_cell.length_a   1.000
_cell.length_b   1.000
_cell.length_c   1.000
_cell.angle_alpha   90.00
_cell.angle_beta   90.00
_cell.angle_gamma   90.00
#
_symmetry.space_group_name_H-M   'P 1'
#
loop_
_entity.id
_entity.type
_entity.pdbx_description
1 polymer ?
#
loop_
_entity_poly.entity_id
_entity_poly.type
_entity_poly.pdbx_seq_one_letter_code
_entity_poly.pdbx_strand_id
1 'polypeptide(L)'
;MENLVVSASAETEETSSPEFCTNPACTFHHPGEQHNNRWYIKFGTHYAQAHGTVQRFRCKACGKTFSTQSFSMQYWVHRVIKYDRIESMLIASSGQRQIGRAIMASGRLVKNRCQRLARSYLALYAEASRDHPLGENCAFDGFESFVRSQYFPLHLNILVGCESLSVYGFTGSVLRRKGRMTAAQRVFRHMIDVHWKPARGSLVASCAQVFDALYNRIPISNPASPWKLWTDQHTAYPRALQKVPWIREAMHAGGFTHCTVSSRAVRSRQNPLFPVNYIDREIRKDMADHVRETVRFAREVNMAMQRVTIELGAHTFVKPERITGRCRTEGDATHAQAAVFGQSQVAQRMLKLRHTRRFLHSHAVHRGCPDWISAIWQQQYENPPVVDSVTGQVLTKRVPGNDRRAAHLLA
;
A
#
# COMPACT_ATOMS: atom_id res chain seq x y z
N MET A 1 -43.70 18.79 12.21
CA MET A 1 -43.28 19.45 10.95
C MET A 1 -41.78 19.64 11.03
N GLU A 2 -40.92 19.13 10.17
CA GLU A 2 -40.98 18.10 9.14
C GLU A 2 -39.51 17.94 8.70
N ASN A 3 -39.05 16.69 8.61
CA ASN A 3 -37.94 16.23 7.79
C ASN A 3 -36.55 16.89 7.91
N LEU A 4 -35.69 16.25 8.72
CA LEU A 4 -34.28 16.05 8.34
C LEU A 4 -33.85 14.64 8.73
N VAL A 5 -34.42 13.67 8.00
CA VAL A 5 -33.85 12.33 7.87
C VAL A 5 -32.58 12.49 7.03
N VAL A 6 -31.42 12.65 7.66
CA VAL A 6 -30.15 12.32 7.01
C VAL A 6 -29.99 10.81 7.13
N SER A 7 -30.70 10.08 6.26
CA SER A 7 -30.36 8.70 5.95
C SER A 7 -29.12 8.71 5.07
N ALA A 8 -27.97 8.48 5.68
CA ALA A 8 -26.82 7.95 4.97
C ALA A 8 -26.31 6.75 5.77
N SER A 9 -27.16 5.74 5.91
CA SER A 9 -26.64 4.40 6.05
C SER A 9 -25.79 4.16 4.79
N ALA A 10 -24.47 4.10 4.95
CA ALA A 10 -23.65 3.30 4.04
C ALA A 10 -24.01 1.83 4.28
N GLU A 11 -25.29 1.50 4.03
CA GLU A 11 -25.69 0.19 3.58
C GLU A 11 -24.77 -0.13 2.41
N THR A 12 -24.17 -1.30 2.49
CA THR A 12 -23.39 -1.88 1.41
C THR A 12 -24.07 -1.57 0.10
N GLU A 13 -23.50 -0.66 -0.69
CA GLU A 13 -23.95 -0.38 -2.04
C GLU A 13 -23.69 -1.68 -2.82
N GLU A 14 -24.60 -2.64 -2.66
CA GLU A 14 -24.50 -3.95 -3.27
C GLU A 14 -24.53 -3.71 -4.76
N THR A 15 -23.51 -4.24 -5.44
CA THR A 15 -23.36 -4.06 -6.88
C THR A 15 -24.59 -4.65 -7.56
N SER A 16 -25.54 -3.80 -7.96
CA SER A 16 -26.84 -4.20 -8.53
C SER A 16 -26.71 -4.82 -9.91
N SER A 17 -25.57 -4.54 -10.57
CA SER A 17 -25.18 -5.08 -11.87
C SER A 17 -23.70 -5.49 -11.86
N PRO A 18 -23.33 -6.56 -12.57
CA PRO A 18 -21.94 -6.95 -12.71
C PRO A 18 -21.18 -5.96 -13.59
N GLU A 19 -19.99 -5.62 -13.15
CA GLU A 19 -19.15 -4.61 -13.80
C GLU A 19 -18.24 -5.22 -14.86
N PHE A 20 -17.87 -6.49 -14.67
CA PHE A 20 -16.97 -7.22 -15.55
C PHE A 20 -17.10 -8.74 -15.33
N CYS A 21 -16.63 -9.52 -16.30
CA CYS A 21 -16.59 -10.97 -16.20
C CYS A 21 -15.46 -11.43 -15.26
N THR A 22 -15.75 -12.32 -14.33
CA THR A 22 -14.73 -12.84 -13.38
C THR A 22 -13.77 -13.87 -13.99
N ASN A 23 -13.92 -14.22 -15.27
CA ASN A 23 -12.99 -15.08 -15.99
C ASN A 23 -11.89 -14.21 -16.62
N PRO A 24 -10.60 -14.32 -16.19
CA PRO A 24 -9.52 -13.50 -16.70
C PRO A 24 -9.28 -13.58 -18.22
N ALA A 25 -9.65 -14.71 -18.85
CA ALA A 25 -9.51 -14.91 -20.28
C ALA A 25 -10.69 -14.36 -21.12
N CYS A 26 -11.70 -13.78 -20.48
CA CYS A 26 -12.89 -13.28 -21.17
C CYS A 26 -12.66 -11.87 -21.71
N THR A 27 -13.18 -11.57 -22.90
CA THR A 27 -13.17 -10.21 -23.47
C THR A 27 -13.84 -9.16 -22.57
N PHE A 28 -14.76 -9.57 -21.70
CA PHE A 28 -15.45 -8.69 -20.75
C PHE A 28 -14.78 -8.65 -19.37
N HIS A 29 -13.56 -9.20 -19.21
CA HIS A 29 -12.86 -9.21 -17.92
C HIS A 29 -12.34 -7.84 -17.52
N HIS A 30 -11.63 -7.19 -18.43
CA HIS A 30 -11.11 -5.86 -18.16
C HIS A 30 -12.26 -4.85 -18.23
N PRO A 31 -12.34 -3.88 -17.30
CA PRO A 31 -13.38 -2.87 -17.36
C PRO A 31 -13.12 -1.96 -18.56
N GLY A 32 -13.92 -2.09 -19.61
CA GLY A 32 -13.96 -1.17 -20.75
C GLY A 32 -15.12 -0.17 -20.62
N GLU A 33 -14.92 1.04 -21.14
CA GLU A 33 -15.93 2.12 -21.16
C GLU A 33 -17.23 1.74 -21.90
N GLN A 34 -17.22 0.66 -22.67
CA GLN A 34 -18.31 0.26 -23.57
C GLN A 34 -19.04 -1.03 -23.19
N HIS A 35 -18.92 -1.52 -21.94
CA HIS A 35 -19.71 -2.67 -21.53
C HIS A 35 -21.18 -2.29 -21.43
N ASN A 36 -21.95 -2.48 -22.50
CA ASN A 36 -23.40 -2.39 -22.43
C ASN A 36 -23.94 -3.45 -21.46
N ASN A 37 -25.10 -3.24 -20.83
CA ASN A 37 -25.70 -4.22 -19.92
C ASN A 37 -26.13 -5.54 -20.60
N ARG A 38 -25.75 -5.78 -21.87
CA ARG A 38 -26.16 -6.94 -22.65
C ARG A 38 -25.13 -8.08 -22.62
N TRP A 39 -23.95 -7.90 -22.01
CA TRP A 39 -22.89 -8.93 -21.99
C TRP A 39 -23.13 -10.08 -20.98
N TYR A 40 -24.14 -9.96 -20.11
CA TYR A 40 -24.50 -10.96 -19.12
C TYR A 40 -26.02 -11.21 -19.07
N ILE A 41 -26.44 -12.28 -18.39
CA ILE A 41 -27.83 -12.54 -18.00
C ILE A 41 -27.94 -12.72 -16.49
N LYS A 42 -29.09 -12.38 -15.90
CA LYS A 42 -29.45 -12.82 -14.54
C LYS A 42 -29.62 -14.33 -14.56
N PHE A 43 -28.90 -15.05 -13.70
CA PHE A 43 -28.82 -16.51 -13.68
C PHE A 43 -29.26 -17.06 -12.31
N GLY A 44 -30.48 -16.71 -11.90
CA GLY A 44 -31.06 -17.11 -10.62
C GLY A 44 -30.41 -16.45 -9.40
N THR A 45 -30.73 -16.98 -8.23
CA THR A 45 -30.22 -16.51 -6.93
C THR A 45 -29.76 -17.71 -6.10
N HIS A 46 -29.02 -17.44 -5.02
CA HIS A 46 -28.77 -18.43 -3.98
C HIS A 46 -28.75 -17.75 -2.61
N TYR A 47 -29.07 -18.48 -1.56
CA TYR A 47 -28.99 -17.97 -0.20
C TYR A 47 -27.58 -18.20 0.38
N ALA A 48 -27.01 -17.16 0.96
CA ALA A 48 -25.77 -17.21 1.71
C ALA A 48 -26.04 -16.71 3.14
N GLN A 49 -25.73 -17.51 4.15
CA GLN A 49 -26.04 -17.20 5.55
C GLN A 49 -25.55 -15.80 5.99
N ALA A 50 -24.38 -15.37 5.50
CA ALA A 50 -23.79 -14.08 5.86
C ALA A 50 -24.31 -12.88 5.04
N HIS A 51 -25.00 -13.12 3.92
CA HIS A 51 -25.34 -12.09 2.92
C HIS A 51 -26.78 -12.16 2.43
N GLY A 52 -27.59 -13.08 2.93
CA GLY A 52 -28.96 -13.29 2.47
C GLY A 52 -29.04 -13.80 1.02
N THR A 53 -30.03 -13.32 0.27
CA THR A 53 -30.26 -13.73 -1.12
C THR A 53 -29.29 -13.02 -2.05
N VAL A 54 -28.39 -13.79 -2.66
CA VAL A 54 -27.34 -13.29 -3.55
C VAL A 54 -27.72 -13.56 -5.01
N GLN A 55 -27.85 -12.48 -5.79
CA GLN A 55 -28.09 -12.54 -7.23
C GLN A 55 -26.89 -13.11 -7.97
N ARG A 56 -27.14 -14.09 -8.85
CA ARG A 56 -26.15 -14.70 -9.74
C ARG A 56 -26.30 -14.19 -11.17
N PHE A 57 -25.20 -14.22 -11.90
CA PHE A 57 -25.11 -13.80 -13.28
C PHE A 57 -24.34 -14.84 -14.08
N ARG A 58 -24.57 -14.87 -15.39
CA ARG A 58 -23.80 -15.68 -16.34
C ARG A 58 -23.34 -14.78 -17.49
N CYS A 59 -22.05 -14.81 -17.81
CA CYS A 59 -21.50 -14.12 -18.97
C CYS A 59 -22.01 -14.79 -20.26
N LYS A 60 -22.46 -13.99 -21.23
CA LYS A 60 -22.90 -14.51 -22.53
C LYS A 60 -21.75 -14.95 -23.45
N ALA A 61 -20.55 -14.37 -23.29
CA ALA A 61 -19.40 -14.72 -24.13
C ALA A 61 -18.72 -16.02 -23.70
N CYS A 62 -18.43 -16.20 -22.40
CA CYS A 62 -17.66 -17.36 -21.94
C CYS A 62 -18.44 -18.31 -21.02
N GLY A 63 -19.72 -18.05 -20.74
CA GLY A 63 -20.56 -18.88 -19.88
C GLY A 63 -20.19 -18.87 -18.39
N LYS A 64 -19.13 -18.17 -17.97
CA LYS A 64 -18.71 -18.07 -16.56
C LYS A 64 -19.85 -17.51 -15.71
N THR A 65 -20.10 -18.17 -14.58
CA THR A 65 -21.04 -17.67 -13.57
C THR A 65 -20.32 -16.88 -12.47
N PHE A 66 -20.97 -15.84 -11.98
CA PHE A 66 -20.53 -14.98 -10.88
C PHE A 66 -21.75 -14.39 -10.17
N SER A 67 -21.54 -13.55 -9.18
CA SER A 67 -22.60 -12.97 -8.35
C SER A 67 -22.28 -11.54 -7.94
N THR A 68 -23.25 -10.84 -7.35
CA THR A 68 -23.03 -9.50 -6.75
C THR A 68 -21.85 -9.53 -5.77
N GLN A 69 -21.74 -10.59 -4.98
CA GLN A 69 -20.63 -10.81 -4.04
C GLN A 69 -19.26 -10.92 -4.72
N SER A 70 -19.17 -11.25 -6.01
CA SER A 70 -17.88 -11.35 -6.71
C SER A 70 -17.13 -10.02 -6.80
N PHE A 71 -17.89 -8.91 -6.77
CA PHE A 71 -17.41 -7.53 -6.83
C PHE A 71 -17.33 -6.87 -5.45
N SER A 72 -17.73 -7.59 -4.38
CA SER A 72 -17.75 -7.09 -3.01
C SER A 72 -16.44 -7.39 -2.29
N MET A 73 -15.99 -6.46 -1.44
CA MET A 73 -14.91 -6.70 -0.47
C MET A 73 -15.21 -7.87 0.47
N GLN A 74 -16.50 -8.21 0.63
CA GLN A 74 -16.96 -9.34 1.42
C GLN A 74 -16.98 -10.68 0.65
N TYR A 75 -16.45 -10.73 -0.58
CA TYR A 75 -16.33 -11.97 -1.35
C TYR A 75 -15.63 -13.10 -0.56
N TRP A 76 -16.26 -14.27 -0.44
CA TRP A 76 -15.79 -15.44 0.37
C TRP A 76 -15.59 -15.15 1.86
N VAL A 77 -16.34 -14.22 2.43
CA VAL A 77 -16.34 -14.05 3.89
C VAL A 77 -17.65 -14.55 4.50
N HIS A 78 -17.51 -15.26 5.62
CA HIS A 78 -18.65 -15.82 6.37
C HIS A 78 -19.08 -14.92 7.54
N ARG A 79 -18.41 -13.77 7.71
CA ARG A 79 -18.74 -12.76 8.71
C ARG A 79 -18.47 -11.38 8.15
N VAL A 80 -19.53 -10.59 8.01
CA VAL A 80 -19.49 -9.20 7.54
C VAL A 80 -18.97 -8.33 8.67
N ILE A 81 -17.91 -7.58 8.38
CA ILE A 81 -17.34 -6.56 9.27
C ILE A 81 -17.14 -5.31 8.44
N LYS A 82 -17.51 -4.16 9.01
CA LYS A 82 -17.30 -2.87 8.36
C LYS A 82 -15.81 -2.50 8.36
N TYR A 83 -15.30 -2.16 7.18
CA TYR A 83 -13.86 -1.93 6.97
C TYR A 83 -13.40 -0.56 7.45
N ASP A 84 -14.26 0.44 7.43
CA ASP A 84 -14.08 1.76 8.04
C ASP A 84 -13.64 1.65 9.52
N ARG A 85 -14.27 0.76 10.29
CA ARG A 85 -13.94 0.51 11.70
C ARG A 85 -12.57 -0.15 11.85
N ILE A 86 -12.18 -1.01 10.91
CA ILE A 86 -10.84 -1.62 10.93
C ILE A 86 -9.78 -0.59 10.55
N GLU A 87 -10.04 0.20 9.50
CA GLU A 87 -9.19 1.30 9.05
C GLU A 87 -8.91 2.28 10.18
N SER A 88 -9.96 2.80 10.82
CA SER A 88 -9.83 3.81 11.88
C SER A 88 -9.00 3.33 13.07
N MET A 89 -9.12 2.06 13.46
CA MET A 89 -8.28 1.49 14.52
C MET A 89 -6.83 1.29 14.07
N LEU A 90 -6.59 0.89 12.82
CA LEU A 90 -5.24 0.68 12.30
C LEU A 90 -4.43 1.97 12.28
N ILE A 91 -5.04 3.07 11.82
CA ILE A 91 -4.43 4.41 11.77
C ILE A 91 -4.45 5.13 13.13
N ALA A 92 -5.12 4.54 14.14
CA ALA A 92 -5.10 4.99 15.53
C ALA A 92 -4.14 4.14 16.39
N SER A 93 -3.08 3.60 15.81
CA SER A 93 -2.02 2.85 16.51
C SER A 93 -2.49 1.57 17.23
N SER A 94 -3.60 0.98 16.79
CA SER A 94 -4.08 -0.29 17.36
C SER A 94 -3.35 -1.49 16.74
N GLY A 95 -2.89 -2.40 17.60
CA GLY A 95 -2.35 -3.69 17.16
C GLY A 95 -3.46 -4.66 16.74
N GLN A 96 -3.15 -5.61 15.85
CA GLN A 96 -4.15 -6.57 15.32
C GLN A 96 -4.91 -7.37 16.39
N ARG A 97 -4.26 -7.72 17.51
CA ARG A 97 -4.93 -8.41 18.63
C ARG A 97 -5.92 -7.51 19.38
N GLN A 98 -5.59 -6.22 19.51
CA GLN A 98 -6.49 -5.24 20.13
C GLN A 98 -7.71 -5.02 19.25
N ILE A 99 -7.49 -4.84 17.94
CA ILE A 99 -8.57 -4.80 16.93
C ILE A 99 -9.44 -6.04 17.06
N GLY A 100 -8.82 -7.24 17.08
CA GLY A 100 -9.53 -8.50 17.21
C GLY A 100 -10.44 -8.55 18.43
N ARG A 101 -9.97 -8.14 19.62
CA ARG A 101 -10.84 -8.05 20.80
C ARG A 101 -11.97 -7.04 20.63
N ALA A 102 -11.68 -5.84 20.10
CA ALA A 102 -12.66 -4.77 19.93
C ALA A 102 -13.81 -5.12 18.98
N ILE A 103 -13.57 -5.98 17.99
CA ILE A 103 -14.60 -6.46 17.05
C ILE A 103 -14.98 -7.93 17.30
N MET A 104 -14.52 -8.52 18.41
CA MET A 104 -14.75 -9.91 18.79
C MET A 104 -14.39 -10.90 17.66
N ALA A 105 -13.24 -10.73 17.01
CA ALA A 105 -12.75 -11.55 15.92
C ALA A 105 -11.32 -12.07 16.17
N SER A 106 -10.97 -13.18 15.52
CA SER A 106 -9.62 -13.72 15.59
C SER A 106 -8.61 -12.83 14.88
N GLY A 107 -7.34 -12.87 15.30
CA GLY A 107 -6.25 -12.14 14.63
C GLY A 107 -6.09 -12.54 13.16
N ARG A 108 -6.38 -13.80 12.81
CA ARG A 108 -6.39 -14.29 11.42
C ARG A 108 -7.46 -13.61 10.58
N LEU A 109 -8.65 -13.38 11.15
CA LEU A 109 -9.70 -12.63 10.47
C LEU A 109 -9.26 -11.19 10.25
N VAL A 110 -8.73 -10.52 11.28
CA VAL A 110 -8.24 -9.13 11.18
C VAL A 110 -7.18 -9.02 10.09
N LYS A 111 -6.19 -9.92 10.09
CA LYS A 111 -5.15 -10.03 9.05
C LYS A 111 -5.76 -10.11 7.64
N ASN A 112 -6.77 -10.96 7.44
CA ASN A 112 -7.46 -11.07 6.15
C ASN A 112 -8.18 -9.78 5.73
N ARG A 113 -8.79 -9.05 6.68
CA ARG A 113 -9.44 -7.77 6.41
C ARG A 113 -8.43 -6.67 6.09
N CYS A 114 -7.33 -6.59 6.83
CA CYS A 114 -6.20 -5.70 6.50
C CYS A 114 -5.69 -5.97 5.07
N GLN A 115 -5.52 -7.25 4.70
CA GLN A 115 -5.08 -7.64 3.35
C GLN A 115 -6.01 -7.11 2.26
N ARG A 116 -7.33 -7.20 2.45
CA ARG A 116 -8.33 -6.71 1.49
C ARG A 116 -8.34 -5.19 1.41
N LEU A 117 -8.33 -4.51 2.56
CA LEU A 117 -8.29 -3.05 2.62
C LEU A 117 -7.02 -2.48 1.96
N ALA A 118 -5.86 -3.10 2.21
CA ALA A 118 -4.60 -2.70 1.58
C ALA A 118 -4.70 -2.74 0.05
N ARG A 119 -5.36 -3.77 -0.52
CA ARG A 119 -5.57 -3.88 -1.97
C ARG A 119 -6.48 -2.80 -2.52
N SER A 120 -7.47 -2.35 -1.76
CA SER A 120 -8.27 -1.19 -2.16
C SER A 120 -7.42 0.07 -2.28
N TYR A 121 -6.50 0.31 -1.35
CA TYR A 121 -5.55 1.42 -1.45
C TYR A 121 -4.53 1.26 -2.56
N LEU A 122 -4.00 0.05 -2.79
CA LEU A 122 -3.11 -0.23 -3.92
C LEU A 122 -3.80 0.05 -5.26
N ALA A 123 -5.07 -0.35 -5.39
CA ALA A 123 -5.87 -0.07 -6.58
C ALA A 123 -6.06 1.43 -6.77
N LEU A 124 -6.34 2.14 -5.67
CA LEU A 124 -6.48 3.59 -5.67
C LEU A 124 -5.18 4.29 -6.08
N TYR A 125 -4.03 3.87 -5.56
CA TYR A 125 -2.72 4.38 -5.98
C TYR A 125 -2.45 4.15 -7.47
N ALA A 126 -2.74 2.94 -7.97
CA ALA A 126 -2.57 2.60 -9.38
C ALA A 126 -3.46 3.45 -10.29
N GLU A 127 -4.69 3.74 -9.87
CA GLU A 127 -5.61 4.60 -10.62
C GLU A 127 -5.22 6.08 -10.55
N ALA A 128 -4.92 6.59 -9.35
CA ALA A 128 -4.57 7.99 -9.14
C ALA A 128 -3.25 8.37 -9.81
N SER A 129 -2.31 7.42 -9.93
CA SER A 129 -1.02 7.66 -10.58
C SER A 129 -1.06 7.61 -12.11
N ARG A 130 -2.18 7.20 -12.71
CA ARG A 130 -2.29 7.05 -14.16
C ARG A 130 -2.49 8.41 -14.83
N ASP A 131 -1.74 8.70 -15.89
CA ASP A 131 -1.90 9.86 -16.78
C ASP A 131 -1.85 11.25 -16.12
N HIS A 132 -1.44 11.34 -14.85
CA HIS A 132 -1.30 12.62 -14.15
C HIS A 132 0.17 13.00 -14.02
N PRO A 133 0.61 14.09 -14.66
CA PRO A 133 1.98 14.58 -14.53
C PRO A 133 2.23 15.01 -13.08
N LEU A 134 3.36 14.61 -12.53
CA LEU A 134 3.82 15.00 -11.20
C LEU A 134 4.39 16.41 -11.29
N GLY A 135 3.57 17.38 -10.88
CA GLY A 135 3.84 18.82 -11.01
C GLY A 135 4.66 19.46 -9.90
N GLU A 136 5.16 18.69 -8.93
CA GLU A 136 5.94 19.19 -7.79
C GLU A 136 7.27 18.44 -7.67
N ASN A 137 8.27 19.04 -7.01
CA ASN A 137 9.50 18.30 -6.66
C ASN A 137 9.19 17.24 -5.59
N CYS A 138 10.09 16.27 -5.42
CA CYS A 138 9.92 15.24 -4.38
C CYS A 138 11.13 15.12 -3.45
N ALA A 139 10.86 14.63 -2.25
CA ALA A 139 11.85 14.11 -1.32
C ALA A 139 11.75 12.58 -1.23
N PHE A 140 12.88 11.93 -1.03
CA PHE A 140 12.97 10.48 -0.90
C PHE A 140 13.98 10.09 0.18
N ASP A 141 13.54 9.22 1.09
CA ASP A 141 14.37 8.70 2.18
C ASP A 141 13.85 7.33 2.63
N GLY A 142 14.65 6.69 3.49
CA GLY A 142 14.40 5.41 4.09
C GLY A 142 14.01 5.49 5.55
N PHE A 143 12.77 5.10 5.86
CA PHE A 143 12.35 4.87 7.23
C PHE A 143 12.80 3.49 7.71
N GLU A 144 13.77 3.44 8.61
CA GLU A 144 14.20 2.18 9.22
C GLU A 144 13.30 1.76 10.39
N SER A 145 12.72 0.57 10.29
CA SER A 145 12.05 -0.14 11.37
C SER A 145 12.50 -1.59 11.41
N PHE A 146 11.71 -2.49 12.01
CA PHE A 146 12.06 -3.89 12.15
C PHE A 146 10.87 -4.81 11.94
N VAL A 147 11.16 -6.01 11.43
CA VAL A 147 10.23 -7.12 11.35
C VAL A 147 10.72 -8.20 12.30
N ARG A 148 9.85 -8.70 13.17
CA ARG A 148 10.08 -9.72 14.21
C ARG A 148 11.05 -9.32 15.32
N SER A 149 12.23 -8.85 15.00
CA SER A 149 13.29 -8.48 15.94
C SER A 149 14.28 -7.50 15.29
N GLN A 150 15.19 -6.95 16.09
CA GLN A 150 16.29 -6.10 15.61
C GLN A 150 17.26 -6.82 14.65
N TYR A 151 17.11 -8.15 14.48
CA TYR A 151 17.85 -8.91 13.48
C TYR A 151 17.27 -8.76 12.07
N PHE A 152 16.09 -8.19 11.89
CA PHE A 152 15.57 -7.97 10.55
C PHE A 152 15.10 -6.52 10.41
N PRO A 153 16.04 -5.55 10.33
CA PRO A 153 15.70 -4.19 9.98
C PRO A 153 14.93 -4.18 8.66
N LEU A 154 13.81 -3.47 8.63
CA LEU A 154 13.01 -3.21 7.45
C LEU A 154 13.17 -1.74 7.10
N HIS A 155 13.77 -1.49 5.94
CA HIS A 155 13.93 -0.16 5.38
C HIS A 155 12.74 0.12 4.47
N LEU A 156 11.86 1.04 4.85
CA LEU A 156 10.75 1.51 4.02
C LEU A 156 11.24 2.71 3.21
N ASN A 157 11.40 2.53 1.90
CA ASN A 157 11.77 3.64 1.03
C ASN A 157 10.50 4.38 0.63
N ILE A 158 10.45 5.70 0.80
CA ILE A 158 9.23 6.48 0.62
C ILE A 158 9.53 7.71 -0.23
N LEU A 159 8.76 7.90 -1.31
CA LEU A 159 8.78 9.09 -2.16
C LEU A 159 7.61 10.00 -1.81
N VAL A 160 7.89 11.25 -1.49
CA VAL A 160 6.91 12.22 -0.97
C VAL A 160 7.01 13.53 -1.74
N GLY A 161 5.86 14.11 -2.11
CA GLY A 161 5.78 15.45 -2.69
C GLY A 161 6.28 16.54 -1.74
N CYS A 162 7.07 17.48 -2.25
CA CYS A 162 7.63 18.56 -1.45
C CYS A 162 6.59 19.58 -0.99
N GLU A 163 5.49 19.74 -1.72
CA GLU A 163 4.46 20.73 -1.48
C GLU A 163 3.22 20.07 -0.88
N SER A 164 2.70 19.03 -1.55
CA SER A 164 1.46 18.37 -1.15
C SER A 164 1.62 17.43 0.04
N LEU A 165 2.85 16.99 0.34
CA LEU A 165 3.15 15.90 1.28
C LEU A 165 2.44 14.58 0.94
N SER A 166 2.00 14.41 -0.32
CA SER A 166 1.44 13.16 -0.82
C SER A 166 2.53 12.11 -1.01
N VAL A 167 2.19 10.85 -0.73
CA VAL A 167 3.09 9.74 -0.99
C VAL A 167 2.90 9.25 -2.42
N TYR A 168 3.94 9.29 -3.23
CA TYR A 168 3.88 8.89 -4.64
C TYR A 168 4.29 7.44 -4.90
N GLY A 169 5.04 6.84 -3.98
CA GLY A 169 5.44 5.45 -4.07
C GLY A 169 6.29 5.03 -2.88
N PHE A 170 6.25 3.74 -2.56
CA PHE A 170 7.06 3.20 -1.47
C PHE A 170 7.36 1.71 -1.67
N THR A 171 8.49 1.28 -1.14
CA THR A 171 8.96 -0.11 -1.18
C THR A 171 9.56 -0.53 0.15
N GLY A 172 9.71 -1.83 0.37
CA GLY A 172 10.36 -2.39 1.55
C GLY A 172 11.67 -3.10 1.21
N SER A 173 12.67 -3.02 2.08
CA SER A 173 13.90 -3.80 1.98
C SER A 173 14.31 -4.33 3.35
N VAL A 174 14.30 -5.65 3.52
CA VAL A 174 14.88 -6.25 4.73
C VAL A 174 16.40 -6.19 4.62
N LEU A 175 17.04 -5.64 5.65
CA LEU A 175 18.48 -5.50 5.72
C LEU A 175 19.08 -6.55 6.65
N ARG A 176 20.38 -6.76 6.50
CA ARG A 176 21.17 -7.52 7.47
C ARG A 176 21.38 -6.61 8.68
N ARG A 177 21.23 -7.13 9.91
CA ARG A 177 21.47 -6.33 11.13
C ARG A 177 22.86 -5.69 11.08
N LYS A 178 22.86 -4.38 11.33
CA LYS A 178 24.02 -3.51 11.44
C LYS A 178 24.08 -2.89 12.84
N GLY A 179 25.12 -2.10 13.09
CA GLY A 179 25.31 -1.39 14.35
C GLY A 179 26.00 -2.21 15.45
N ARG A 180 26.06 -1.64 16.65
CA ARG A 180 26.74 -2.23 17.81
C ARG A 180 26.02 -3.51 18.25
N MET A 181 26.79 -4.59 18.42
CA MET A 181 26.30 -5.88 18.87
C MET A 181 27.21 -6.45 19.95
N THR A 182 26.62 -7.10 20.96
CA THR A 182 27.37 -7.89 21.94
C THR A 182 27.96 -9.15 21.29
N ALA A 183 28.90 -9.81 21.97
CA ALA A 183 29.47 -11.08 21.49
C ALA A 183 28.38 -12.13 21.21
N ALA A 184 27.48 -12.36 22.17
CA ALA A 184 26.36 -13.29 22.00
C ALA A 184 25.43 -12.90 20.82
N GLN A 185 25.17 -11.61 20.63
CA GLN A 185 24.37 -11.13 19.50
C GLN A 185 25.04 -11.36 18.14
N ARG A 186 26.38 -11.26 18.08
CA ARG A 186 27.15 -11.58 16.86
C ARG A 186 27.08 -13.06 16.53
N VAL A 187 27.16 -13.94 17.53
CA VAL A 187 27.00 -15.39 17.35
C VAL A 187 25.60 -15.70 16.82
N PHE A 188 24.55 -15.15 17.43
CA PHE A 188 23.18 -15.39 16.93
C PHE A 188 22.91 -14.78 15.55
N ARG A 189 23.47 -13.60 15.25
CA ARG A 189 23.49 -13.06 13.88
C ARG A 189 24.11 -14.06 12.92
N HIS A 190 25.26 -14.62 13.24
CA HIS A 190 25.92 -15.60 12.38
C HIS A 190 25.05 -16.84 12.15
N MET A 191 24.38 -17.37 13.19
CA MET A 191 23.42 -18.48 13.05
C MET A 191 22.29 -18.16 12.06
N ILE A 192 21.75 -16.93 12.09
CA ILE A 192 20.74 -16.49 11.10
C ILE A 192 21.34 -16.44 9.70
N ASP A 193 22.54 -15.87 9.57
CA ASP A 193 23.23 -15.67 8.29
C ASP A 193 23.62 -16.98 7.58
N VAL A 194 23.70 -18.10 8.30
CA VAL A 194 23.87 -19.45 7.72
C VAL A 194 22.64 -19.86 6.91
N HIS A 195 21.45 -19.53 7.40
CA HIS A 195 20.18 -19.94 6.78
C HIS A 195 19.64 -18.91 5.79
N TRP A 196 19.89 -17.63 6.05
CA TRP A 196 19.29 -16.55 5.27
C TRP A 196 20.06 -15.25 5.34
N LYS A 197 20.21 -14.60 4.18
CA LYS A 197 20.73 -13.23 4.04
C LYS A 197 19.86 -12.49 3.04
N PRO A 198 19.65 -11.17 3.21
CA PRO A 198 19.04 -10.37 2.16
C PRO A 198 19.85 -10.44 0.87
N ALA A 199 19.15 -10.45 -0.26
CA ALA A 199 19.78 -10.41 -1.58
C ALA A 199 20.71 -9.19 -1.70
N ARG A 200 21.90 -9.40 -2.29
CA ARG A 200 22.87 -8.33 -2.50
C ARG A 200 22.27 -7.25 -3.40
N GLY A 201 22.34 -5.99 -2.96
CA GLY A 201 21.81 -4.85 -3.72
C GLY A 201 20.28 -4.73 -3.68
N SER A 202 19.57 -5.48 -2.82
CA SER A 202 18.12 -5.40 -2.65
C SER A 202 17.64 -3.97 -2.40
N LEU A 203 18.33 -3.21 -1.54
CA LEU A 203 18.00 -1.81 -1.26
C LEU A 203 18.06 -0.94 -2.53
N VAL A 204 19.13 -1.06 -3.32
CA VAL A 204 19.30 -0.29 -4.56
C VAL A 204 18.21 -0.65 -5.57
N ALA A 205 17.89 -1.94 -5.72
CA ALA A 205 16.81 -2.39 -6.60
C ALA A 205 15.44 -1.88 -6.14
N SER A 206 15.20 -1.88 -4.83
CA SER A 206 13.96 -1.42 -4.20
C SER A 206 13.76 0.10 -4.33
N CYS A 207 14.83 0.90 -4.23
CA CYS A 207 14.78 2.33 -4.55
C CYS A 207 14.51 2.56 -6.04
N ALA A 208 15.22 1.84 -6.92
CA ALA A 208 15.07 1.97 -8.36
C ALA A 208 13.63 1.67 -8.83
N GLN A 209 12.92 0.73 -8.20
CA GLN A 209 11.51 0.46 -8.48
C GLN A 209 10.58 1.66 -8.21
N VAL A 210 10.85 2.42 -7.14
CA VAL A 210 10.05 3.63 -6.84
C VAL A 210 10.37 4.73 -7.84
N PHE A 211 11.66 4.88 -8.17
CA PHE A 211 12.10 5.88 -9.14
C PHE A 211 11.57 5.59 -10.54
N ASP A 212 11.62 4.33 -11.00
CA ASP A 212 11.12 3.94 -12.31
C ASP A 212 9.61 4.15 -12.45
N ALA A 213 8.85 4.05 -11.35
CA ALA A 213 7.42 4.38 -11.31
C ALA A 213 7.09 5.86 -11.58
N LEU A 214 8.11 6.72 -11.73
CA LEU A 214 7.97 8.12 -12.17
C LEU A 214 8.03 8.28 -13.68
N TYR A 215 8.29 7.21 -14.44
CA TYR A 215 8.33 7.24 -15.89
C TYR A 215 7.04 7.84 -16.47
N ASN A 216 7.19 8.73 -17.46
CA ASN A 216 6.10 9.51 -18.08
C ASN A 216 5.27 10.40 -17.13
N ARG A 217 5.65 10.53 -15.86
CA ARG A 217 4.95 11.40 -14.91
C ARG A 217 5.66 12.72 -14.70
N ILE A 218 6.98 12.76 -14.75
CA ILE A 218 7.71 14.02 -14.53
C ILE A 218 7.92 14.80 -15.84
N PRO A 219 7.80 16.14 -15.84
CA PRO A 219 8.00 16.97 -17.03
C PRO A 219 9.51 17.21 -17.27
N ILE A 220 10.17 16.25 -17.94
CA ILE A 220 11.64 16.26 -18.18
C ILE A 220 12.07 17.32 -19.23
N SER A 221 11.11 17.91 -19.94
CA SER A 221 11.35 18.64 -21.18
C SER A 221 11.99 20.03 -21.05
N ASN A 222 12.24 20.55 -19.83
CA ASN A 222 12.75 21.91 -19.64
C ASN A 222 14.06 21.95 -18.82
N PRO A 223 15.23 22.00 -19.48
CA PRO A 223 16.52 22.12 -18.81
C PRO A 223 16.69 23.41 -17.99
N ALA A 224 15.92 24.47 -18.26
CA ALA A 224 15.97 25.70 -17.46
C ALA A 224 15.29 25.55 -16.09
N SER A 225 14.45 24.54 -15.93
CA SER A 225 13.75 24.23 -14.67
C SER A 225 13.72 22.72 -14.45
N PRO A 226 14.87 22.10 -14.13
CA PRO A 226 14.95 20.66 -13.89
C PRO A 226 14.05 20.24 -12.74
N TRP A 227 13.43 19.07 -12.90
CA TRP A 227 12.72 18.41 -11.82
C TRP A 227 13.71 17.93 -10.76
N LYS A 228 13.47 18.23 -9.47
CA LYS A 228 14.41 17.97 -8.38
C LYS A 228 13.94 16.81 -7.50
N LEU A 229 14.86 15.88 -7.27
CA LEU A 229 14.75 14.86 -6.22
C LEU A 229 15.68 15.20 -5.07
N TRP A 230 15.13 15.37 -3.87
CA TRP A 230 15.89 15.56 -2.64
C TRP A 230 16.05 14.23 -1.91
N THR A 231 17.29 13.86 -1.56
CA THR A 231 17.56 12.71 -0.70
C THR A 231 18.55 13.07 0.40
N ASP A 232 18.76 12.18 1.35
CA ASP A 232 19.96 12.26 2.19
C ASP A 232 21.23 11.86 1.40
N GLN A 233 22.37 11.73 2.07
CA GLN A 233 23.65 11.34 1.46
C GLN A 233 23.86 9.81 1.38
N HIS A 234 22.81 9.01 1.50
CA HIS A 234 22.92 7.56 1.49
C HIS A 234 23.36 7.05 0.11
N THR A 235 24.48 6.31 0.09
CA THR A 235 25.16 5.85 -1.13
C THR A 235 24.33 4.95 -2.05
N ALA A 236 23.24 4.37 -1.57
CA ALA A 236 22.33 3.57 -2.40
C ALA A 236 21.51 4.41 -3.39
N TYR A 237 21.20 5.66 -3.06
CA TYR A 237 20.32 6.51 -3.86
C TYR A 237 20.91 6.90 -5.22
N PRO A 238 22.14 7.46 -5.31
CA PRO A 238 22.74 7.73 -6.62
C PRO A 238 22.89 6.44 -7.46
N ARG A 239 23.22 5.31 -6.82
CA ARG A 239 23.31 4.01 -7.51
C ARG A 239 21.95 3.54 -8.05
N ALA A 240 20.87 3.80 -7.33
CA ALA A 240 19.52 3.44 -7.74
C ALA A 240 19.04 4.32 -8.91
N LEU A 241 19.33 5.62 -8.88
CA LEU A 241 19.03 6.54 -9.98
C LEU A 241 19.76 6.11 -11.27
N GLN A 242 21.05 5.76 -11.17
CA GLN A 242 21.83 5.29 -12.32
C GLN A 242 21.34 3.97 -12.93
N LYS A 243 20.60 3.16 -12.16
CA LYS A 243 19.99 1.92 -12.66
C LYS A 243 18.74 2.16 -13.50
N VAL A 244 18.11 3.34 -13.40
CA VAL A 244 16.89 3.67 -14.14
C VAL A 244 17.29 4.42 -15.43
N PRO A 245 17.18 3.79 -16.62
CA PRO A 245 17.77 4.32 -17.85
C PRO A 245 17.28 5.73 -18.20
N TRP A 246 15.96 5.96 -18.15
CA TRP A 246 15.37 7.24 -18.51
C TRP A 246 15.74 8.37 -17.52
N ILE A 247 15.97 8.05 -16.24
CA ILE A 247 16.46 9.04 -15.26
C ILE A 247 17.89 9.43 -15.59
N ARG A 248 18.75 8.44 -15.91
CA ARG A 248 20.14 8.72 -16.29
C ARG A 248 20.18 9.64 -17.52
N GLU A 249 19.36 9.36 -18.52
CA GLU A 249 19.22 10.21 -19.71
C GLU A 249 18.70 11.62 -19.36
N ALA A 250 17.67 11.72 -18.51
CA ALA A 250 17.13 12.98 -18.04
C ALA A 250 18.15 13.82 -17.25
N MET A 251 19.00 13.17 -16.46
CA MET A 251 20.10 13.82 -15.73
C MET A 251 21.17 14.36 -16.69
N HIS A 252 21.53 13.59 -17.73
CA HIS A 252 22.47 14.04 -18.75
C HIS A 252 21.92 15.21 -19.58
N ALA A 253 20.62 15.19 -19.89
CA ALA A 253 19.93 16.26 -20.60
C ALA A 253 19.66 17.50 -19.74
N GLY A 254 19.94 17.45 -18.42
CA GLY A 254 19.68 18.55 -17.49
C GLY A 254 18.21 18.76 -17.15
N GLY A 255 17.31 17.82 -17.46
CA GLY A 255 15.88 17.87 -17.10
C GLY A 255 15.56 17.28 -15.72
N PHE A 256 16.52 16.58 -15.11
CA PHE A 256 16.40 15.98 -13.77
C PHE A 256 17.64 16.28 -12.92
N THR A 257 17.44 16.74 -11.69
CA THR A 257 18.53 17.02 -10.75
C THR A 257 18.36 16.22 -9.46
N HIS A 258 19.40 15.47 -9.10
CA HIS A 258 19.51 14.83 -7.79
C HIS A 258 20.24 15.76 -6.80
N CYS A 259 19.54 16.16 -5.75
CA CYS A 259 20.06 17.00 -4.69
C CYS A 259 20.19 16.20 -3.39
N THR A 260 21.29 16.37 -2.66
CA THR A 260 21.51 15.67 -1.38
C THR A 260 21.54 16.63 -0.21
N VAL A 261 20.94 16.23 0.91
CA VAL A 261 20.98 16.96 2.18
C VAL A 261 21.76 16.14 3.20
N SER A 262 22.67 16.79 3.94
CA SER A 262 23.42 16.10 4.99
C SER A 262 22.49 15.69 6.14
N SER A 263 22.72 14.51 6.72
CA SER A 263 22.01 14.06 7.91
C SER A 263 22.25 14.92 9.15
N ARG A 264 23.29 15.78 9.14
CA ARG A 264 23.58 16.77 10.19
C ARG A 264 22.80 18.07 10.04
N ALA A 265 22.11 18.27 8.91
CA ALA A 265 21.31 19.46 8.69
C ALA A 265 20.15 19.53 9.68
N VAL A 266 19.80 20.75 10.11
CA VAL A 266 18.70 20.97 11.05
C VAL A 266 17.38 20.46 10.45
N ARG A 267 16.63 19.68 11.23
CA ARG A 267 15.31 19.16 10.83
C ARG A 267 14.23 20.21 11.10
N SER A 268 14.18 21.24 10.26
CA SER A 268 13.12 22.26 10.26
C SER A 268 12.17 22.08 9.08
N ARG A 269 11.12 22.90 9.02
CA ARG A 269 10.21 22.94 7.86
C ARG A 269 10.88 23.43 6.58
N GLN A 270 11.99 24.15 6.69
CA GLN A 270 12.80 24.62 5.57
C GLN A 270 13.77 23.56 5.07
N ASN A 271 13.95 22.45 5.80
CA ASN A 271 14.77 21.35 5.32
C ASN A 271 14.09 20.70 4.10
N PRO A 272 14.78 20.51 2.96
CA PRO A 272 14.19 19.85 1.79
C PRO A 272 13.72 18.41 2.04
N LEU A 273 14.24 17.75 3.07
CA LEU A 273 13.78 16.44 3.55
C LEU A 273 12.66 16.54 4.59
N PHE A 274 12.12 17.72 4.88
CA PHE A 274 10.95 17.85 5.74
C PHE A 274 9.79 16.93 5.33
N PRO A 275 9.45 16.76 4.02
CA PRO A 275 8.34 15.90 3.62
C PRO A 275 8.48 14.44 4.08
N VAL A 276 9.66 13.85 3.89
CA VAL A 276 9.94 12.47 4.35
C VAL A 276 10.00 12.39 5.87
N ASN A 277 10.64 13.36 6.55
CA ASN A 277 10.66 13.44 8.01
C ASN A 277 9.25 13.59 8.61
N TYR A 278 8.35 14.28 7.91
CA TYR A 278 6.96 14.42 8.28
C TYR A 278 6.26 13.05 8.21
N ILE A 279 6.41 12.32 7.10
CA ILE A 279 5.80 11.00 6.93
C ILE A 279 6.36 9.99 7.94
N ASP A 280 7.67 10.00 8.20
CA ASP A 280 8.30 9.18 9.23
C ASP A 280 7.67 9.39 10.62
N ARG A 281 7.36 10.65 10.95
CA ARG A 281 6.69 11.00 12.20
C ARG A 281 5.26 10.48 12.23
N GLU A 282 4.50 10.62 11.15
CA GLU A 282 3.13 10.10 11.08
C GLU A 282 3.12 8.57 11.20
N ILE A 283 4.01 7.86 10.48
CA ILE A 283 4.17 6.41 10.62
C ILE A 283 4.45 6.01 12.07
N ARG A 284 5.37 6.70 12.77
CA ARG A 284 5.70 6.39 14.18
C ARG A 284 4.54 6.65 15.13
N LYS A 285 3.73 7.66 14.85
CA LYS A 285 2.59 8.05 15.68
C LYS A 285 1.40 7.11 15.46
N ASP A 286 1.04 6.88 14.21
CA ASP A 286 -0.23 6.29 13.81
C ASP A 286 -0.14 4.76 13.68
N MET A 287 1.07 4.18 13.52
CA MET A 287 1.24 2.73 13.41
C MET A 287 1.87 2.08 14.65
N ALA A 288 1.15 1.14 15.24
CA ALA A 288 1.58 0.41 16.43
C ALA A 288 2.98 -0.22 16.32
N ASP A 289 3.36 -0.70 15.14
CA ASP A 289 4.56 -1.52 14.93
C ASP A 289 5.86 -0.73 15.02
N HIS A 290 5.76 0.60 14.95
CA HIS A 290 6.87 1.52 14.87
C HIS A 290 7.07 2.34 16.16
N VAL A 291 6.24 2.09 17.18
CA VAL A 291 6.28 2.82 18.47
C VAL A 291 7.33 2.26 19.44
N ARG A 292 7.48 0.93 19.53
CA ARG A 292 8.35 0.30 20.53
C ARG A 292 9.21 -0.81 19.93
N GLU A 293 10.53 -0.64 20.02
CA GLU A 293 11.58 -1.45 19.40
C GLU A 293 11.76 -2.88 19.94
N THR A 294 10.77 -3.45 20.62
CA THR A 294 10.90 -4.79 21.22
C THR A 294 9.66 -5.66 21.05
N VAL A 295 8.48 -5.11 21.31
CA VAL A 295 7.25 -5.92 21.44
C VAL A 295 6.28 -5.79 20.28
N ARG A 296 6.30 -4.65 19.57
CA ARG A 296 5.27 -4.32 18.59
C ARG A 296 5.66 -4.59 17.13
N PHE A 297 6.88 -5.02 16.85
CA PHE A 297 7.31 -5.30 15.48
C PHE A 297 6.33 -6.18 14.70
N ALA A 298 6.15 -5.81 13.43
CA ALA A 298 5.43 -6.63 12.47
C ALA A 298 6.05 -8.03 12.43
N ARG A 299 5.23 -9.07 12.36
CA ARG A 299 5.72 -10.47 12.38
C ARG A 299 6.07 -11.00 11.00
N GLU A 300 5.57 -10.37 9.94
CA GLU A 300 5.82 -10.75 8.56
C GLU A 300 5.91 -9.49 7.68
N VAL A 301 6.84 -9.51 6.72
CA VAL A 301 7.18 -8.37 5.87
C VAL A 301 5.97 -7.96 5.03
N ASN A 302 5.26 -8.92 4.43
CA ASN A 302 4.09 -8.64 3.61
C ASN A 302 2.97 -7.94 4.38
N MET A 303 2.75 -8.28 5.67
CA MET A 303 1.76 -7.56 6.48
C MET A 303 2.25 -6.21 6.93
N ALA A 304 3.56 -6.04 7.17
CA ALA A 304 4.14 -4.73 7.41
C ALA A 304 3.84 -3.82 6.21
N MET A 305 4.18 -4.26 5.00
CA MET A 305 3.93 -3.49 3.77
C MET A 305 2.44 -3.21 3.53
N GLN A 306 1.55 -4.17 3.78
CA GLN A 306 0.10 -3.96 3.62
C GLN A 306 -0.46 -2.98 4.66
N ARG A 307 0.09 -2.94 5.87
CA ARG A 307 -0.31 -1.94 6.87
C ARG A 307 0.23 -0.56 6.56
N VAL A 308 1.48 -0.47 6.13
CA VAL A 308 2.07 0.78 5.60
C VAL A 308 1.24 1.30 4.44
N THR A 309 0.76 0.42 3.56
CA THR A 309 -0.14 0.81 2.46
C THR A 309 -1.42 1.46 2.95
N ILE A 310 -2.05 0.91 4.00
CA ILE A 310 -3.28 1.48 4.57
C ILE A 310 -2.96 2.83 5.21
N GLU A 311 -1.88 2.92 5.97
CA GLU A 311 -1.45 4.16 6.64
C GLU A 311 -1.17 5.27 5.61
N LEU A 312 -0.26 5.03 4.67
CA LEU A 312 0.13 6.01 3.67
C LEU A 312 -1.02 6.32 2.71
N GLY A 313 -1.87 5.34 2.41
CA GLY A 313 -3.10 5.52 1.63
C GLY A 313 -4.11 6.42 2.34
N ALA A 314 -4.36 6.20 3.63
CA ALA A 314 -5.24 7.05 4.43
C ALA A 314 -4.65 8.46 4.58
N HIS A 315 -3.34 8.58 4.84
CA HIS A 315 -2.62 9.85 4.84
C HIS A 315 -2.82 10.60 3.53
N THR A 316 -2.54 9.96 2.39
CA THR A 316 -2.60 10.62 1.08
C THR A 316 -4.04 10.98 0.70
N PHE A 317 -4.98 10.03 0.76
CA PHE A 317 -6.30 10.22 0.14
C PHE A 317 -7.42 10.66 1.10
N VAL A 318 -7.25 10.53 2.41
CA VAL A 318 -8.32 10.74 3.39
C VAL A 318 -8.00 11.87 4.36
N LYS A 319 -6.74 11.95 4.83
CA LYS A 319 -6.34 12.95 5.82
C LYS A 319 -6.29 14.35 5.20
N PRO A 320 -6.85 15.37 5.87
CA PRO A 320 -6.68 16.76 5.47
C PRO A 320 -5.20 17.14 5.40
N GLU A 321 -4.82 17.91 4.38
CA GLU A 321 -3.46 18.44 4.22
C GLU A 321 -3.07 19.33 5.41
N ARG A 322 -4.04 20.10 5.91
CA ARG A 322 -3.87 21.04 7.02
C ARG A 322 -4.90 20.78 8.10
N ILE A 323 -4.43 20.67 9.34
CA ILE A 323 -5.30 20.53 10.51
C ILE A 323 -5.72 21.93 10.94
N THR A 324 -6.98 22.28 10.73
CA THR A 324 -7.53 23.60 11.06
C THR A 324 -8.03 23.73 12.51
N GLY A 325 -7.86 22.69 13.32
CA GLY A 325 -8.40 22.63 14.70
C GLY A 325 -9.92 22.50 14.79
N ARG A 326 -10.62 22.35 13.65
CA ARG A 326 -12.08 22.17 13.61
C ARG A 326 -12.44 20.70 13.84
N CYS A 327 -13.56 20.46 14.52
CA CYS A 327 -14.08 19.10 14.74
C CYS A 327 -14.63 18.45 13.46
N ARG A 328 -15.07 19.25 12.49
CA ARG A 328 -15.48 18.79 11.16
C ARG A 328 -14.45 19.24 10.15
N THR A 329 -13.82 18.28 9.51
CA THR A 329 -12.86 18.47 8.42
C THR A 329 -13.47 18.04 7.07
N GLU A 330 -14.79 17.84 7.03
CA GLU A 330 -15.53 17.51 5.82
C GLU A 330 -15.43 18.68 4.84
N GLY A 331 -14.75 18.47 3.72
CA GLY A 331 -14.48 19.50 2.72
C GLY A 331 -13.09 20.14 2.83
N ASP A 332 -12.30 19.82 3.86
CA ASP A 332 -10.88 20.22 3.87
C ASP A 332 -10.14 19.46 2.76
N ALA A 333 -9.25 20.17 2.05
CA ALA A 333 -8.43 19.56 1.01
C ALA A 333 -7.53 18.47 1.62
N THR A 334 -7.54 17.29 1.02
CA THR A 334 -6.62 16.20 1.38
C THR A 334 -5.26 16.39 0.72
N HIS A 335 -4.25 15.66 1.20
CA HIS A 335 -2.93 15.63 0.54
C HIS A 335 -3.06 15.27 -0.95
N ALA A 336 -3.90 14.29 -1.29
CA ALA A 336 -4.15 13.89 -2.67
C ALA A 336 -4.75 15.03 -3.50
N GLN A 337 -5.64 15.85 -2.93
CA GLN A 337 -6.24 17.00 -3.61
C GLN A 337 -5.28 18.18 -3.77
N ALA A 338 -4.36 18.36 -2.82
CA ALA A 338 -3.25 19.30 -2.97
C ALA A 338 -2.23 18.82 -4.03
N ALA A 339 -2.11 17.51 -4.18
CA ALA A 339 -1.38 16.87 -5.27
C ALA A 339 -2.24 16.76 -6.54
N VAL A 340 -1.62 16.26 -7.60
CA VAL A 340 -2.32 15.89 -8.85
C VAL A 340 -3.23 14.68 -8.71
N PHE A 341 -3.12 13.90 -7.62
CA PHE A 341 -3.98 12.73 -7.37
C PHE A 341 -5.46 13.07 -7.22
N GLY A 342 -5.80 14.30 -6.84
CA GLY A 342 -7.17 14.75 -6.65
C GLY A 342 -7.96 14.96 -7.92
N GLN A 343 -7.30 14.98 -9.09
CA GLN A 343 -7.94 15.32 -10.36
C GLN A 343 -8.67 14.12 -11.00
N SER A 344 -8.30 12.89 -10.65
CA SER A 344 -8.92 11.68 -11.20
C SER A 344 -10.30 11.40 -10.59
N GLN A 345 -11.36 11.63 -11.38
CA GLN A 345 -12.74 11.28 -10.98
C GLN A 345 -12.90 9.78 -10.70
N VAL A 346 -12.17 8.93 -11.45
CA VAL A 346 -12.18 7.48 -11.23
C VAL A 346 -11.56 7.14 -9.89
N ALA A 347 -10.41 7.74 -9.54
CA ALA A 347 -9.78 7.55 -8.23
C ALA A 347 -10.68 8.04 -7.09
N GLN A 348 -11.35 9.20 -7.25
CA GLN A 348 -12.32 9.69 -6.25
C GLN A 348 -13.48 8.70 -6.05
N ARG A 349 -14.01 8.11 -7.13
CA ARG A 349 -15.04 7.05 -7.04
C ARG A 349 -14.50 5.81 -6.36
N MET A 350 -13.28 5.38 -6.68
CA MET A 350 -12.64 4.23 -6.04
C MET A 350 -12.40 4.46 -4.54
N LEU A 351 -12.04 5.69 -4.14
CA LEU A 351 -11.89 6.08 -2.75
C LEU A 351 -13.21 5.91 -1.99
N LYS A 352 -14.34 6.36 -2.54
CA LYS A 352 -15.66 6.16 -1.92
C LYS A 352 -16.02 4.67 -1.77
N LEU A 353 -15.63 3.86 -2.75
CA LEU A 353 -15.94 2.42 -2.79
C LEU A 353 -14.90 1.54 -2.06
N ARG A 354 -13.82 2.11 -1.51
CA ARG A 354 -12.68 1.35 -0.95
C ARG A 354 -13.03 0.37 0.15
N HIS A 355 -14.13 0.62 0.87
CA HIS A 355 -14.61 -0.21 1.99
C HIS A 355 -15.63 -1.28 1.59
N THR A 356 -16.19 -1.20 0.38
CA THR A 356 -17.30 -2.04 -0.06
C THR A 356 -16.98 -2.83 -1.31
N ARG A 357 -16.21 -2.27 -2.25
CA ARG A 357 -15.89 -2.86 -3.56
C ARG A 357 -14.55 -3.57 -3.56
N ARG A 358 -14.51 -4.74 -4.19
CA ARG A 358 -13.30 -5.51 -4.43
C ARG A 358 -12.68 -5.06 -5.76
N PHE A 359 -11.42 -4.65 -5.68
CA PHE A 359 -10.58 -4.39 -6.83
C PHE A 359 -9.71 -5.60 -7.16
N LEU A 360 -9.31 -5.73 -8.42
CA LEU A 360 -8.51 -6.85 -8.93
C LEU A 360 -7.13 -6.39 -9.38
N HIS A 361 -6.12 -7.24 -9.15
CA HIS A 361 -4.75 -6.94 -9.56
C HIS A 361 -4.63 -6.87 -11.08
N SER A 362 -5.23 -7.84 -11.77
CA SER A 362 -5.34 -7.91 -13.23
C SER A 362 -5.83 -6.60 -13.87
N HIS A 363 -6.76 -5.90 -13.22
CA HIS A 363 -7.26 -4.60 -13.72
C HIS A 363 -6.26 -3.48 -13.52
N ALA A 364 -5.56 -3.47 -12.38
CA ALA A 364 -4.50 -2.50 -12.15
C ALA A 364 -3.37 -2.72 -13.17
N VAL A 365 -2.91 -3.96 -13.35
CA VAL A 365 -1.83 -4.33 -14.30
C VAL A 365 -2.19 -3.96 -15.73
N HIS A 366 -3.40 -4.31 -16.18
CA HIS A 366 -3.87 -3.95 -17.52
C HIS A 366 -3.80 -2.45 -17.81
N ARG A 367 -3.82 -1.64 -16.75
CA ARG A 367 -3.81 -0.18 -16.81
C ARG A 367 -2.47 0.45 -16.42
N GLY A 368 -1.36 -0.29 -16.54
CA GLY A 368 0.00 0.23 -16.32
C GLY A 368 0.42 0.34 -14.86
N CYS A 369 -0.06 -0.56 -13.98
CA CYS A 369 0.29 -0.56 -12.56
C CYS A 369 1.82 -0.68 -12.32
N PRO A 370 2.43 0.22 -11.52
CA PRO A 370 3.82 0.10 -11.12
C PRO A 370 4.17 -1.22 -10.41
N ASP A 371 5.40 -1.68 -10.59
CA ASP A 371 5.89 -2.95 -10.03
C ASP A 371 5.83 -3.01 -8.50
N TRP A 372 6.11 -1.89 -7.83
CA TRP A 372 6.07 -1.84 -6.36
C TRP A 372 4.66 -2.14 -5.80
N ILE A 373 3.61 -1.70 -6.51
CA ILE A 373 2.21 -2.00 -6.15
C ILE A 373 1.97 -3.50 -6.30
N SER A 374 2.38 -4.07 -7.44
CA SER A 374 2.26 -5.50 -7.73
C SER A 374 2.99 -6.37 -6.68
N ALA A 375 4.18 -5.96 -6.25
CA ALA A 375 4.95 -6.66 -5.22
C ALA A 375 4.22 -6.74 -3.88
N ILE A 376 3.59 -5.65 -3.44
CA ILE A 376 2.79 -5.63 -2.19
C ILE A 376 1.47 -6.39 -2.37
N TRP A 377 0.79 -6.21 -3.51
CA TRP A 377 -0.49 -6.85 -3.81
C TRP A 377 -0.38 -8.37 -3.78
N GLN A 378 0.64 -8.91 -4.46
CA GLN A 378 0.87 -10.34 -4.61
C GLN A 378 1.67 -10.94 -3.44
N GLN A 379 2.08 -10.12 -2.47
CA GLN A 379 2.86 -10.54 -1.30
C GLN A 379 4.20 -11.19 -1.70
N GLN A 380 4.95 -10.52 -2.57
CA GLN A 380 6.21 -11.03 -3.13
C GLN A 380 7.40 -10.88 -2.16
N TYR A 381 7.25 -10.19 -1.03
CA TYR A 381 8.34 -10.05 -0.08
C TYR A 381 8.63 -11.36 0.63
N GLU A 382 9.90 -11.74 0.66
CA GLU A 382 10.37 -12.89 1.42
C GLU A 382 10.32 -12.60 2.92
N ASN A 383 9.81 -13.55 3.71
CA ASN A 383 9.91 -13.47 5.15
C ASN A 383 11.23 -14.13 5.59
N PRO A 384 12.04 -13.49 6.44
CA PRO A 384 13.20 -14.16 7.00
C PRO A 384 12.79 -15.43 7.77
N PRO A 385 13.68 -16.41 7.98
CA PRO A 385 13.38 -17.57 8.81
C PRO A 385 13.20 -17.18 10.29
N VAL A 386 12.58 -18.06 11.07
CA VAL A 386 12.65 -17.99 12.54
C VAL A 386 13.73 -18.97 12.97
N VAL A 387 14.81 -18.46 13.55
CA VAL A 387 15.93 -19.27 14.03
C VAL A 387 15.90 -19.29 15.55
N ASP A 388 15.99 -20.47 16.13
CA ASP A 388 16.11 -20.65 17.57
C ASP A 388 17.47 -20.10 18.05
N SER A 389 17.46 -19.23 19.06
CA SER A 389 18.67 -18.56 19.52
C SER A 389 19.62 -19.45 20.33
N VAL A 390 19.16 -20.61 20.78
CA VAL A 390 19.94 -21.59 21.54
C VAL A 390 20.47 -22.67 20.62
N THR A 391 19.63 -23.25 19.79
CA THR A 391 19.99 -24.42 18.94
C THR A 391 20.46 -24.03 17.55
N GLY A 392 20.18 -22.80 17.09
CA GLY A 392 20.48 -22.37 15.71
C GLY A 392 19.62 -23.02 14.63
N GLN A 393 18.63 -23.83 15.01
CA GLN A 393 17.73 -24.51 14.08
C GLN A 393 16.62 -23.58 13.57
N VAL A 394 16.22 -23.76 12.31
CA VAL A 394 15.07 -23.05 11.73
C VAL A 394 13.78 -23.70 12.24
N LEU A 395 12.92 -22.90 12.85
CA LEU A 395 11.60 -23.35 13.27
C LEU A 395 10.69 -23.50 12.05
N THR A 396 10.02 -24.64 11.93
CA THR A 396 9.09 -24.95 10.81
C THR A 396 7.62 -24.81 11.21
N LYS A 397 7.31 -24.87 12.51
CA LYS A 397 5.95 -24.77 13.04
C LYS A 397 5.68 -23.36 13.56
N ARG A 398 4.43 -22.90 13.37
CA ARG A 398 3.93 -21.60 13.88
C ARG A 398 4.75 -20.37 13.41
N VAL A 399 5.33 -20.45 12.21
CA VAL A 399 6.07 -19.34 11.58
C VAL A 399 5.09 -18.34 10.97
N PRO A 400 5.09 -17.07 11.41
CA PRO A 400 4.26 -16.03 10.81
C PRO A 400 4.60 -15.85 9.32
N GLY A 401 3.56 -15.84 8.48
CA GLY A 401 3.70 -15.63 7.03
C GLY A 401 3.64 -16.89 6.16
N ASN A 402 3.65 -18.09 6.76
CA ASN A 402 3.48 -19.37 6.04
C ASN A 402 2.01 -19.81 5.91
N ASP A 403 1.05 -18.94 6.21
CA ASP A 403 -0.37 -19.24 6.09
C ASP A 403 -0.79 -19.36 4.62
N ARG A 404 -1.78 -20.22 4.34
CA ARG A 404 -2.43 -20.32 3.02
C ARG A 404 -2.89 -18.94 2.56
N ARG A 405 -2.38 -18.50 1.40
CA ARG A 405 -2.85 -17.31 0.69
C ARG A 405 -4.11 -17.66 -0.08
N ALA A 406 -5.14 -16.84 0.06
CA ALA A 406 -6.37 -17.06 -0.69
C ALA A 406 -6.16 -16.58 -2.14
N ALA A 407 -6.28 -17.49 -3.11
CA ALA A 407 -5.96 -17.22 -4.52
C ALA A 407 -6.76 -16.03 -5.07
N HIS A 408 -8.01 -15.84 -4.63
CA HIS A 408 -8.84 -14.71 -5.06
C HIS A 408 -8.34 -13.34 -4.59
N LEU A 409 -7.43 -13.28 -3.62
CA LEU A 409 -6.77 -12.03 -3.22
C LEU A 409 -5.54 -11.72 -4.10
N LEU A 410 -5.02 -12.68 -4.85
CA LEU A 410 -3.86 -12.51 -5.72
C LEU A 410 -4.24 -12.17 -7.17
N ALA A 411 -5.49 -12.44 -7.54
CA ALA A 411 -6.07 -12.22 -8.88
C ALA A 411 -6.38 -10.74 -9.19
#